data_AF-A0A9P1L796-F1
#
_entry.id   AF-A0A9P1L796-F1
#
_cell.length_a   1.000
_cell.length_b   1.000
_cell.length_c   1.000
_cell.angle_alpha   90.00
_cell.angle_beta   90.00
_cell.angle_gamma   90.00
#
_symmetry.space_group_name_H-M   'P 1'
#
loop_
_entity.id
_entity.type
_entity.pdbx_description
1 polymer ?
#
loop_
_entity_poly.entity_id
_entity_poly.type
_entity_poly.pdbx_seq_one_letter_code
_entity_poly.pdbx_strand_id
1 'polypeptide(L)'
;MIKVYSRNLNEKNKILRKSGYILGVIYGPSLKNTIPIKIPKTSFLRYIENNKNLNIDLLLDNEVKSCTITEIQSQPAFDGYMHISFKCI
;
A
#
# COMPACT_ATOMS: atom_id res chain seq x y z
N MET A 1 -0.43 5.11 -11.36
CA MET A 1 -1.34 4.08 -10.81
C MET A 1 -0.57 2.84 -10.42
N ILE A 2 -0.92 2.22 -9.29
CA ILE A 2 -0.36 0.92 -8.85
C ILE A 2 -1.49 -0.07 -8.56
N LYS A 3 -1.29 -1.35 -8.90
CA LYS A 3 -2.23 -2.42 -8.53
C LYS A 3 -1.94 -2.90 -7.11
N VAL A 4 -2.97 -2.92 -6.28
CA VAL A 4 -2.93 -3.40 -4.89
C VAL A 4 -3.99 -4.48 -4.70
N TYR A 5 -3.89 -5.22 -3.60
CA TYR A 5 -4.79 -6.33 -3.31
C TYR A 5 -5.30 -6.24 -1.88
N SER A 6 -6.58 -6.58 -1.68
CA SER A 6 -7.13 -6.81 -0.35
C SER A 6 -6.31 -7.88 0.37
N ARG A 7 -6.05 -7.64 1.66
CA ARG A 7 -5.24 -8.53 2.50
C ARG A 7 -6.13 -9.31 3.45
N ASN A 8 -5.91 -10.62 3.53
CA ASN A 8 -6.52 -11.46 4.56
C ASN A 8 -5.69 -11.36 5.85
N LEU A 9 -6.33 -11.04 6.97
CA LEU A 9 -5.65 -10.87 8.27
C LEU A 9 -5.11 -12.19 8.84
N ASN A 10 -5.58 -13.33 8.35
CA ASN A 10 -5.05 -14.65 8.70
C ASN A 10 -3.70 -14.94 8.02
N GLU A 11 -3.31 -14.20 6.98
CA GLU A 11 -2.00 -14.34 6.33
C GLU A 11 -0.88 -13.77 7.23
N LYS A 12 0.14 -14.59 7.52
CA LYS A 12 1.28 -14.17 8.34
C LYS A 12 2.11 -13.11 7.63
N ASN A 13 2.35 -11.97 8.30
CA ASN A 13 3.16 -10.85 7.80
C ASN A 13 4.52 -11.28 7.23
N LYS A 14 5.21 -12.20 7.90
CA LYS A 14 6.53 -12.70 7.49
C LYS A 14 6.48 -13.40 6.12
N ILE A 15 5.40 -14.11 5.83
CA ILE A 15 5.22 -14.81 4.54
C ILE A 15 4.97 -13.77 3.45
N LEU A 16 4.03 -12.85 3.66
CA LEU A 16 3.70 -11.78 2.70
C LEU A 16 4.93 -10.95 2.31
N ARG A 17 5.77 -10.60 3.28
CA ARG A 17 7.01 -9.85 3.03
C ARG A 17 8.03 -10.66 2.21
N LYS A 18 8.21 -11.94 2.53
CA LYS A 18 9.05 -12.86 1.73
C LYS A 18 8.53 -13.02 0.30
N SER A 19 7.22 -12.97 0.12
CA SER A 19 6.57 -13.01 -1.20
C SER A 19 6.61 -11.68 -1.96
N GLY A 20 7.33 -10.67 -1.47
CA GLY A 20 7.52 -9.39 -2.18
C GLY A 20 6.41 -8.37 -1.99
N TYR A 21 5.61 -8.48 -0.92
CA TYR A 21 4.58 -7.49 -0.59
C TYR A 21 4.99 -6.56 0.56
N ILE A 22 4.67 -5.27 0.40
CA ILE A 22 4.56 -4.30 1.48
C ILE A 22 3.13 -4.35 2.02
N LEU A 23 2.96 -4.26 3.33
CA LEU A 23 1.63 -4.23 3.95
C LEU A 23 1.15 -2.79 4.02
N GLY A 24 -0.16 -2.56 3.97
CA GLY A 24 -0.69 -1.22 4.09
C GLY A 24 -2.17 -1.20 4.44
N VAL A 25 -2.69 0.02 4.51
CA VAL A 25 -4.12 0.27 4.73
C VAL A 25 -4.61 1.40 3.85
N ILE A 26 -5.87 1.28 3.44
CA ILE A 26 -6.65 2.35 2.82
C ILE A 26 -7.73 2.79 3.82
N TYR A 27 -7.81 4.10 4.06
CA TYR A 27 -8.85 4.71 4.90
C TYR A 27 -9.33 6.01 4.27
N GLY A 28 -10.45 6.56 4.74
CA GLY A 28 -11.02 7.78 4.15
C GLY A 28 -12.41 8.09 4.66
N PRO A 29 -12.90 9.33 4.46
CA PRO A 29 -14.23 9.74 4.91
C PRO A 29 -15.36 9.00 4.18
N SER A 30 -15.15 8.58 2.93
CA SER A 30 -16.10 7.80 2.12
C SER A 30 -16.09 6.30 2.43
N LEU A 31 -15.15 5.83 3.24
CA LEU A 31 -14.98 4.42 3.58
C LEU A 31 -15.54 4.13 4.97
N LYS A 32 -16.53 3.23 5.04
CA LYS A 32 -17.11 2.78 6.32
C LYS A 32 -16.07 2.13 7.23
N ASN A 33 -15.13 1.40 6.65
CA ASN A 33 -14.08 0.68 7.36
C ASN A 33 -12.73 0.86 6.65
N THR A 34 -11.65 0.80 7.42
CA THR A 34 -10.29 0.69 6.88
C THR A 34 -10.11 -0.63 6.14
N ILE A 35 -9.53 -0.58 4.95
CA ILE A 35 -9.27 -1.74 4.10
C ILE A 35 -7.80 -2.14 4.24
N PRO A 36 -7.47 -3.29 4.84
CA PRO A 36 -6.10 -3.79 4.85
C PRO A 36 -5.72 -4.27 3.45
N ILE A 37 -4.54 -3.84 2.98
CA ILE A 37 -4.05 -4.17 1.64
C ILE A 37 -2.62 -4.74 1.68
N LYS A 38 -2.27 -5.41 0.58
CA LYS A 38 -0.90 -5.80 0.24
C LYS A 38 -0.51 -5.18 -1.10
N ILE A 39 0.70 -4.63 -1.13
CA ILE A 39 1.22 -3.78 -2.20
C ILE A 39 2.46 -4.47 -2.78
N PRO A 40 2.52 -4.77 -4.09
CA PRO A 40 3.74 -5.30 -4.69
C PRO A 40 4.92 -4.34 -4.48
N LYS A 41 5.99 -4.81 -3.81
CA LYS A 41 7.15 -3.97 -3.45
C LYS A 41 7.76 -3.31 -4.68
N THR A 42 8.05 -4.09 -5.72
CA THR A 42 8.67 -3.63 -6.96
C THR A 42 7.86 -2.53 -7.65
N SER A 43 6.54 -2.69 -7.74
CA SER A 43 5.64 -1.69 -8.33
C SER A 43 5.63 -0.39 -7.54
N PHE A 44 5.64 -0.46 -6.20
CA PHE A 44 5.66 0.72 -5.35
C PHE A 44 7.00 1.48 -5.44
N LEU A 45 8.13 0.75 -5.38
CA LEU A 45 9.47 1.35 -5.53
C LEU A 45 9.58 2.11 -6.84
N ARG A 46 9.22 1.46 -7.96
CA ARG A 46 9.24 2.08 -9.29
C ARG A 46 8.31 3.29 -9.37
N TYR A 47 7.17 3.27 -8.69
CA TYR A 47 6.26 4.42 -8.68
C TYR A 47 6.90 5.62 -7.98
N ILE A 48 7.42 5.44 -6.77
CA ILE A 48 8.01 6.52 -5.96
C ILE A 48 9.28 7.10 -6.59
N GLU A 49 10.10 6.27 -7.23
CA GLU A 49 11.29 6.75 -7.96
C GLU A 49 10.92 7.69 -9.12
N ASN A 50 9.84 7.38 -9.84
CA ASN A 50 9.40 8.15 -11.00
C ASN A 50 8.42 9.28 -10.66
N ASN A 51 7.78 9.23 -9.48
CA ASN A 51 6.75 10.17 -9.07
C ASN A 51 7.06 10.68 -7.66
N LYS A 52 7.44 11.96 -7.55
CA LYS A 52 7.75 12.60 -6.27
C LYS A 52 6.52 13.15 -5.54
N ASN A 53 5.32 12.90 -6.06
CA ASN A 53 4.07 13.37 -5.45
C ASN A 53 3.53 12.33 -4.45
N LEU A 54 2.79 12.82 -3.45
CA LEU A 54 2.11 11.96 -2.48
C LEU A 54 0.76 11.45 -3.01
N ASN A 55 0.25 12.02 -4.10
CA ASN A 55 -1.00 11.60 -4.71
C ASN A 55 -0.78 10.37 -5.59
N ILE A 56 -1.65 9.37 -5.46
CA ILE A 56 -1.51 8.08 -6.12
C ILE A 56 -2.86 7.44 -6.38
N ASP A 57 -3.01 6.90 -7.59
CA ASP A 57 -4.15 6.06 -7.94
C ASP A 57 -3.84 4.60 -7.62
N LEU A 58 -4.71 3.99 -6.81
CA LEU A 58 -4.66 2.59 -6.42
C LEU A 58 -5.74 1.82 -7.18
N LEU A 59 -5.34 0.79 -7.93
CA LEU A 59 -6.27 -0.17 -8.52
C LEU A 59 -6.50 -1.31 -7.52
N LEU A 60 -7.67 -1.32 -6.87
CA LEU A 60 -8.12 -2.32 -5.91
C LEU A 60 -9.42 -2.95 -6.41
N ASP A 61 -9.46 -4.28 -6.56
CA ASP A 61 -10.67 -5.02 -6.97
C ASP A 61 -11.33 -4.47 -8.26
N ASN A 62 -10.49 -4.09 -9.23
CA ASN A 62 -10.85 -3.44 -10.51
C ASN A 62 -11.45 -2.03 -10.40
N GLU A 63 -11.42 -1.43 -9.21
CA GLU A 63 -11.80 -0.04 -8.98
C GLU A 63 -10.56 0.83 -8.80
N VAL A 64 -10.55 2.01 -9.44
CA VAL A 64 -9.49 2.99 -9.24
C VAL A 64 -9.88 3.92 -8.10
N LYS A 65 -9.05 3.97 -7.06
CA LYS A 65 -9.19 4.87 -5.92
C LYS A 65 -8.08 5.92 -5.95
N SER A 66 -8.45 7.18 -6.05
CA SER A 66 -7.50 8.30 -5.93
C SER A 66 -7.24 8.60 -4.46
N CYS A 67 -5.97 8.49 -4.07
CA CYS A 67 -5.57 8.55 -2.67
C CYS A 67 -4.31 9.41 -2.50
N THR A 68 -4.04 9.78 -1.25
CA THR A 68 -2.79 10.43 -0.84
C THR A 68 -2.06 9.52 0.13
N ILE A 69 -0.76 9.37 -0.07
CA ILE A 69 0.14 8.70 0.89
C ILE A 69 0.27 9.61 2.11
N THR A 70 -0.20 9.14 3.25
CA THR A 70 -0.18 9.90 4.51
C THR A 70 0.95 9.48 5.44
N GLU A 71 1.37 8.21 5.37
CA GLU A 71 2.44 7.68 6.22
C GLU A 71 3.21 6.59 5.48
N ILE A 72 4.53 6.61 5.64
CA ILE A 72 5.43 5.55 5.21
C ILE A 72 6.28 5.15 6.41
N GLN A 73 6.12 3.91 6.87
CA GLN A 73 6.97 3.33 7.90
C GLN A 73 8.08 2.53 7.23
N SER A 74 9.34 2.83 7.55
CA SER A 74 10.53 2.12 7.03
C SER A 74 11.44 1.68 8.16
N GLN A 75 12.10 0.53 8.01
CA GLN A 75 13.14 0.09 8.93
C GLN A 75 14.45 -0.16 8.18
N PRO A 76 15.56 0.52 8.55
CA PRO A 76 16.85 0.38 7.89
C PRO A 76 17.37 -1.07 7.89
N ALA A 77 17.13 -1.81 8.98
CA ALA A 77 17.60 -3.18 9.15
C ALA A 77 16.94 -4.21 8.21
N PHE A 78 15.82 -3.87 7.57
CA PHE A 78 15.05 -4.78 6.71
C PHE A 78 14.94 -4.31 5.25
N ASP A 79 15.77 -3.33 4.87
CA ASP A 79 15.90 -2.85 3.51
C ASP A 79 14.54 -2.58 2.84
N GLY A 80 13.66 -1.87 3.56
CA GLY A 80 12.32 -1.66 3.04
C GLY A 80 11.31 -0.91 3.88
N TYR A 81 10.27 -0.54 3.15
CA TYR A 81 8.98 -0.09 3.64
C TYR A 81 8.27 -1.24 4.38
N MET A 82 7.95 -0.99 5.64
CA MET A 82 7.28 -1.91 6.54
C MET A 82 5.77 -1.81 6.46
N HIS A 83 5.26 -0.58 6.32
CA HIS A 83 3.85 -0.26 6.24
C HIS A 83 3.63 1.05 5.47
N ILE A 84 2.55 1.15 4.71
CA ILE A 84 2.15 2.39 4.02
C ILE A 84 0.66 2.64 4.26
N SER A 85 0.33 3.88 4.60
CA SER A 85 -1.04 4.32 4.83
C SER A 85 -1.50 5.25 3.70
N PHE A 86 -2.68 4.97 3.15
CA PHE A 86 -3.30 5.76 2.09
C PHE A 86 -4.64 6.32 2.55
N LYS A 87 -4.80 7.63 2.44
CA LYS A 87 -6.09 8.31 2.62
C LYS A 87 -6.74 8.52 1.26
N CYS A 88 -7.86 7.85 1.00
CA CYS A 88 -8.66 8.06 -0.20
C CYS A 88 -9.83 9.01 0.10
N ILE A 89 -10.27 9.75 -0.90
CA ILE A 89 -11.41 10.69 -0.82
C ILE A 89 -12.61 10.03 -1.47
#